data_AF-A0AAN8FPL6-F1
#
_entry.id   AF-A0AAN8FPL6-F1
#
_cell.length_a   1.000
_cell.length_b   1.000
_cell.length_c   1.000
_cell.angle_alpha   90.00
_cell.angle_beta   90.00
_cell.angle_gamma   90.00
#
_symmetry.space_group_name_H-M   'P 1'
#
loop_
_entity.id
_entity.type
_entity.pdbx_description
1 polymer ?
#
loop_
_entity_poly.entity_id
_entity_poly.type
_entity_poly.pdbx_seq_one_letter_code
_entity_poly.pdbx_strand_id
1 'polypeptide(L)'
;MCEVFPLGTTPVKDQEVTYSLLQKNAVDEILMSTLQIADEWMMPGRFTRQCFINDTSYDGITRMVQWRDTSDQCKAGYLRHSVCVLGTEDLPSISGYHHVLVNKMMPSFDYGAIACVSELLFNRTYLAQNDHPLNISYFENLPAILLDNDFAKKNKDLCKAHVHSSDH
;
A
#
# COMPACT_ATOMS: atom_id res chain seq x y z
N MET A 1 -22.31 23.27 5.20
CA MET A 1 -22.08 24.53 4.48
C MET A 1 -20.61 24.86 4.69
N CYS A 2 -19.77 24.60 3.70
CA CYS A 2 -18.33 24.83 3.80
C CYS A 2 -18.05 26.30 3.54
N GLU A 3 -17.54 27.03 4.53
CA GLU A 3 -17.04 28.38 4.32
C GLU A 3 -15.60 28.32 3.81
N VAL A 4 -15.38 29.06 2.73
CA VAL A 4 -14.10 29.28 2.06
C VAL A 4 -13.31 30.31 2.87
N PHE A 5 -12.16 29.93 3.42
CA PHE A 5 -11.23 30.90 4.03
C PHE A 5 -10.36 31.55 2.93
N PRO A 6 -10.22 32.89 2.91
CA PRO A 6 -9.52 33.60 1.85
C PRO A 6 -8.00 33.53 2.03
N LEU A 7 -7.29 33.50 0.89
CA LEU A 7 -5.84 33.65 0.78
C LEU A 7 -5.39 35.02 1.30
N GLY A 8 -4.91 35.05 2.55
CA GLY A 8 -4.22 36.18 3.15
C GLY A 8 -2.76 35.80 3.42
N THR A 9 -1.84 36.53 2.78
CA THR A 9 -0.39 36.48 2.97
C THR A 9 -0.03 36.69 4.45
N THR A 10 0.44 35.64 5.13
CA THR A 10 1.06 35.73 6.46
C THR A 10 2.49 35.18 6.41
N PRO A 11 3.41 35.75 7.22
CA PRO A 11 4.85 35.54 7.07
C PRO A 11 5.29 34.19 7.64
N VAL A 12 6.25 33.59 6.94
CA VAL A 12 7.06 32.34 7.10
C VAL A 12 7.34 31.80 8.53
N LYS A 13 6.95 32.44 9.63
CA LYS A 13 7.27 32.00 11.00
C LYS A 13 6.29 31.01 11.64
N ASP A 14 5.06 30.89 11.14
CA ASP A 14 4.08 29.95 11.71
C ASP A 14 4.18 28.52 11.15
N GLN A 15 4.97 28.31 10.09
CA GLN A 15 5.25 26.97 9.56
C GLN A 15 6.17 26.16 10.49
N GLU A 16 7.04 26.80 11.26
CA GLU A 16 8.08 26.12 12.05
C GLU A 16 7.49 25.31 13.23
N VAL A 17 6.35 25.73 13.78
CA VAL A 17 5.72 25.10 14.94
C VAL A 17 4.99 23.79 14.57
N THR A 18 4.42 23.71 13.37
CA THR A 18 3.69 22.52 12.88
C THR A 18 4.61 21.39 12.44
N TYR A 19 5.82 21.70 11.93
CA TYR A 19 6.81 20.67 11.58
C TYR A 19 7.36 19.95 12.81
N SER A 20 7.49 20.63 13.95
CA SER A 20 8.12 20.06 15.16
C SER A 20 7.32 18.91 15.81
N LEU A 21 5.99 18.89 15.65
CA LEU A 21 5.10 17.86 16.21
C LEU A 21 4.93 16.66 15.27
N LEU A 22 5.00 16.86 13.95
CA LEU A 22 5.12 15.78 12.95
C LEU A 22 6.46 15.04 13.05
N GLN A 23 7.50 15.72 13.57
CA GLN A 23 8.87 15.22 13.58
C GLN A 23 9.15 14.04 14.53
N LYS A 24 8.20 13.66 15.40
CA LYS A 24 8.42 12.59 16.40
C LYS A 24 7.55 11.34 16.26
N ASN A 25 6.41 11.40 15.58
CA ASN A 25 5.47 10.27 15.51
C ASN A 25 5.15 9.94 14.04
N ALA A 26 5.13 8.64 13.69
CA ALA A 26 4.79 8.12 12.35
C ALA A 26 5.69 8.58 11.20
N VAL A 27 6.97 8.87 11.47
CA VAL A 27 7.96 9.24 10.44
C VAL A 27 8.03 8.17 9.35
N ASP A 28 7.89 6.90 9.70
CA ASP A 28 7.88 5.77 8.77
C ASP A 28 6.67 5.74 7.83
N GLU A 29 5.53 6.34 8.22
CA GLU A 29 4.33 6.42 7.38
C GLU A 29 4.40 7.56 6.34
N ILE A 30 5.21 8.59 6.63
CA ILE A 30 5.32 9.80 5.80
C ILE A 30 6.60 9.83 4.98
N LEU A 31 7.73 9.38 5.54
CA LEU A 31 9.04 9.57 4.94
C LEU A 31 9.16 8.89 3.57
N MET A 32 8.79 7.61 3.48
CA MET A 32 8.97 6.83 2.25
C MET A 32 8.02 7.30 1.14
N SER A 33 6.76 7.59 1.48
CA SER A 33 5.78 8.13 0.54
C SER A 33 6.20 9.52 0.04
N THR A 34 6.73 10.37 0.92
CA THR A 34 7.26 11.70 0.56
C THR A 34 8.47 11.61 -0.37
N LEU A 35 9.43 10.73 -0.05
CA LEU A 35 10.62 10.52 -0.89
C LEU A 35 10.24 10.02 -2.29
N GLN A 36 9.25 9.13 -2.38
CA GLN A 36 8.80 8.57 -3.66
C GLN A 36 8.09 9.59 -4.57
N ILE A 37 7.61 10.71 -4.05
CA ILE A 37 6.87 11.73 -4.83
C ILE A 37 7.73 12.97 -5.10
N ALA A 38 8.88 13.10 -4.43
CA ALA A 38 9.77 14.25 -4.57
C ALA A 38 10.43 14.31 -5.97
N ASP A 39 10.01 15.28 -6.77
CA ASP A 39 10.48 15.44 -8.15
C ASP A 39 11.96 15.91 -8.21
N GLU A 40 12.45 16.56 -7.16
CA GLU A 40 13.81 17.09 -7.07
C GLU A 40 14.86 15.98 -6.93
N TRP A 41 14.46 14.82 -6.38
CA TRP A 41 15.38 13.75 -6.01
C TRP A 41 15.64 12.75 -7.13
N MET A 42 14.81 12.76 -8.19
CA MET A 42 14.95 11.88 -9.36
C MET A 42 15.16 10.41 -8.99
N MET A 43 14.47 9.95 -7.94
CA MET A 43 14.54 8.55 -7.52
C MET A 43 14.03 7.63 -8.64
N PRO A 44 14.73 6.53 -8.95
CA PRO A 44 14.25 5.54 -9.91
C PRO A 44 12.98 4.86 -9.37
N GLY A 45 12.01 4.56 -10.24
CA GLY A 45 10.73 3.98 -9.84
C GLY A 45 9.83 4.90 -9.00
N ARG A 46 10.08 6.22 -9.04
CA ARG A 46 9.28 7.23 -8.33
C ARG A 46 7.91 7.46 -8.97
N PHE A 47 7.02 8.06 -8.20
CA PHE A 47 5.79 8.66 -8.69
C PHE A 47 5.96 10.16 -8.90
N THR A 48 5.19 10.74 -9.82
CA THR A 48 5.10 12.21 -9.93
C THR A 48 3.98 12.72 -9.05
N ARG A 49 4.20 13.90 -8.47
CA ARG A 49 3.16 14.61 -7.71
C ARG A 49 1.89 14.81 -8.52
N GLN A 50 2.01 15.00 -9.83
CA GLN A 50 0.89 15.22 -10.73
C GLN A 50 -0.10 14.05 -10.77
N CYS A 51 0.37 12.81 -10.60
CA CYS A 51 -0.50 11.64 -10.61
C CYS A 51 -1.27 11.48 -9.29
N PHE A 52 -0.75 12.00 -8.18
CA PHE A 52 -1.45 11.97 -6.88
C PHE A 52 -2.61 12.98 -6.80
N ILE A 53 -2.51 14.11 -7.50
CA ILE A 53 -3.51 15.20 -7.48
C ILE A 53 -4.82 14.80 -8.18
N ASN A 54 -4.80 13.80 -9.06
CA ASN A 54 -5.97 13.33 -9.80
C ASN A 54 -6.84 12.32 -9.01
N ASP A 55 -6.65 12.22 -7.70
CA ASP A 55 -7.42 11.36 -6.78
C ASP A 55 -7.34 9.86 -7.08
N THR A 56 -6.29 9.43 -7.80
CA THR A 56 -5.99 8.01 -8.00
C THR A 56 -5.18 7.50 -6.82
N SER A 57 -5.83 6.88 -5.84
CA SER A 57 -5.15 6.13 -4.78
C SER A 57 -4.46 4.91 -5.39
N TYR A 58 -3.14 4.81 -5.21
CA TYR A 58 -2.37 3.64 -5.60
C TYR A 58 -2.34 2.65 -4.45
N ASP A 59 -3.01 1.51 -4.62
CA ASP A 59 -2.88 0.39 -3.69
C ASP A 59 -1.52 -0.30 -3.90
N GLY A 60 -0.64 -0.11 -2.92
CA GLY A 60 0.68 -0.72 -2.92
C GLY A 60 0.62 -2.25 -2.86
N ILE A 61 1.51 -2.91 -3.60
CA ILE A 61 1.60 -4.39 -3.60
C ILE A 61 2.35 -4.95 -2.39
N THR A 62 3.05 -4.12 -1.62
CA THR A 62 4.00 -4.62 -0.61
C THR A 62 3.31 -5.31 0.56
N ARG A 63 2.24 -4.74 1.11
CA ARG A 63 1.63 -5.23 2.35
C ARG A 63 0.12 -5.03 2.39
N MET A 64 -0.60 -6.14 2.57
CA MET A 64 -2.02 -6.14 2.94
C MET A 64 -2.18 -5.97 4.44
N VAL A 65 -3.07 -5.08 4.87
CA VAL A 65 -3.46 -4.94 6.28
C VAL A 65 -4.97 -4.79 6.35
N GLN A 66 -5.62 -5.60 7.21
CA GLN A 66 -7.05 -5.45 7.48
C GLN A 66 -7.26 -4.53 8.68
N TRP A 67 -7.66 -3.30 8.41
CA TRP A 67 -8.05 -2.32 9.43
C TRP A 67 -9.53 -2.49 9.78
N ARG A 68 -9.84 -2.57 11.07
CA ARG A 68 -11.20 -2.72 11.61
C ARG A 68 -11.32 -1.99 12.94
N ASP A 69 -12.54 -1.55 13.23
CA ASP A 69 -12.84 -0.84 14.48
C ASP A 69 -13.18 -1.83 15.61
N THR A 70 -13.80 -2.96 15.28
CA THR A 70 -14.24 -3.97 16.25
C THR A 70 -13.73 -5.37 15.91
N SER A 71 -13.56 -6.21 16.93
CA SER A 71 -13.11 -7.60 16.80
C SER A 71 -14.02 -8.45 15.94
N ASP A 72 -15.32 -8.18 16.00
CA ASP A 72 -16.36 -8.97 15.32
C ASP A 72 -16.29 -8.82 13.79
N GLN A 73 -15.58 -7.80 13.30
CA GLN A 73 -15.34 -7.57 11.88
C GLN A 73 -14.14 -8.35 11.34
N CYS A 74 -13.33 -8.95 12.21
CA CYS A 74 -12.23 -9.85 11.84
C CYS A 74 -12.76 -11.29 11.80
N LYS A 75 -12.43 -12.08 10.76
CA LYS A 75 -12.90 -13.47 10.67
C LYS A 75 -12.38 -14.33 11.82
N ALA A 76 -11.12 -14.10 12.19
CA ALA A 76 -10.46 -14.66 13.36
C ALA A 76 -11.06 -14.23 14.71
N GLY A 77 -11.85 -13.16 14.73
CA GLY A 77 -12.36 -12.55 15.96
C GLY A 77 -11.30 -11.86 16.83
N TYR A 78 -10.06 -11.67 16.35
CA TYR A 78 -8.99 -11.06 17.13
C TYR A 78 -8.46 -9.77 16.49
N LEU A 79 -8.58 -8.68 17.25
CA LEU A 79 -8.17 -7.34 16.85
C LEU A 79 -7.09 -6.82 17.80
N ARG A 80 -6.02 -6.24 17.24
CA ARG A 80 -4.95 -5.61 18.02
C ARG A 80 -4.54 -4.29 17.40
N HIS A 81 -4.72 -3.19 18.13
CA HIS A 81 -4.43 -1.83 17.66
C HIS A 81 -5.13 -1.51 16.33
N SER A 82 -6.43 -1.81 16.25
CA SER A 82 -7.27 -1.62 15.04
C SER A 82 -6.84 -2.40 13.80
N VAL A 83 -5.96 -3.40 13.97
CA VAL A 83 -5.53 -4.32 12.91
C VAL A 83 -5.99 -5.73 13.25
N CYS A 84 -6.65 -6.40 12.30
CA CYS A 84 -7.01 -7.81 12.46
C CYS A 84 -5.75 -8.68 12.50
N VAL A 85 -5.72 -9.59 13.47
CA VAL A 85 -4.72 -10.65 13.51
C VAL A 85 -5.31 -11.85 12.80
N LEU A 86 -4.67 -12.24 11.70
CA LEU A 86 -5.10 -13.29 10.79
C LEU A 86 -4.80 -14.66 11.41
N GLY A 87 -5.80 -15.55 11.38
CA GLY A 87 -5.67 -16.97 11.74
C GLY A 87 -5.86 -17.90 10.55
N THR A 88 -6.03 -19.20 10.82
CA THR A 88 -6.20 -20.24 9.79
C THR A 88 -7.44 -20.03 8.93
N GLU A 89 -8.51 -19.49 9.50
CA GLU A 89 -9.77 -19.14 8.84
C GLU A 89 -9.64 -18.02 7.79
N ASP A 90 -8.62 -17.17 7.91
CA ASP A 90 -8.35 -16.11 6.94
C ASP A 90 -7.57 -16.60 5.71
N LEU A 91 -6.90 -17.76 5.81
CA LEU A 91 -6.01 -18.30 4.75
C LEU A 91 -6.66 -18.36 3.36
N PRO A 92 -7.90 -18.85 3.20
CA PRO A 92 -8.56 -18.90 1.89
C PRO A 92 -8.87 -17.51 1.31
N SER A 93 -9.01 -16.50 2.16
CA SER A 93 -9.28 -15.13 1.71
C SER A 93 -7.99 -14.42 1.34
N ILE A 94 -6.93 -14.64 2.13
CA ILE A 94 -5.65 -13.97 1.86
C ILE A 94 -4.93 -14.53 0.63
N SER A 95 -5.21 -15.76 0.23
CA SER A 95 -4.63 -16.36 -0.97
C SER A 95 -5.08 -15.68 -2.26
N GLY A 96 -6.16 -14.89 -2.24
CA GLY A 96 -6.66 -14.14 -3.39
C GLY A 96 -6.05 -12.75 -3.56
N TYR A 97 -5.30 -12.24 -2.58
CA TYR A 97 -4.72 -10.90 -2.70
C TYR A 97 -3.45 -10.90 -3.56
N HIS A 98 -3.26 -9.82 -4.31
CA HIS A 98 -2.05 -9.58 -5.12
C HIS A 98 -0.88 -8.99 -4.31
N HIS A 99 -1.01 -8.91 -2.98
CA HIS A 99 0.03 -8.35 -2.13
C HIS A 99 1.11 -9.39 -1.80
N VAL A 100 2.36 -8.93 -1.70
CA VAL A 100 3.51 -9.79 -1.42
C VAL A 100 3.51 -10.26 0.03
N LEU A 101 3.12 -9.37 0.95
CA LEU A 101 3.07 -9.64 2.39
C LEU A 101 1.68 -9.36 2.94
N VAL A 102 1.34 -10.04 4.02
CA VAL A 102 0.12 -9.79 4.81
C VAL A 102 0.50 -9.49 6.25
N ASN A 103 -0.26 -8.62 6.89
CA ASN A 103 -0.12 -8.31 8.31
C ASN A 103 -1.50 -8.20 8.97
N LYS A 104 -1.73 -8.75 10.17
CA LYS A 104 -0.76 -9.29 11.14
C LYS A 104 -0.99 -10.77 11.43
N MET A 105 0.06 -11.56 11.63
CA MET A 105 -0.04 -12.91 12.19
C MET A 105 0.74 -12.97 13.51
N MET A 106 0.26 -13.75 14.49
CA MET A 106 0.90 -13.85 15.80
C MET A 106 0.94 -15.30 16.30
N PRO A 107 2.13 -15.84 16.64
CA PRO A 107 2.27 -17.21 17.17
C PRO A 107 1.46 -17.47 18.45
N SER A 108 1.28 -16.44 19.29
CA SER A 108 0.52 -16.54 20.53
C SER A 108 -1.00 -16.57 20.32
N PHE A 109 -1.47 -16.24 19.12
CA PHE A 109 -2.88 -16.27 18.76
C PHE A 109 -3.20 -17.55 17.98
N ASP A 110 -2.54 -17.72 16.82
CA ASP A 110 -2.71 -18.90 15.98
C ASP A 110 -1.36 -19.24 15.31
N TYR A 111 -0.67 -20.22 15.88
CA TYR A 111 0.54 -20.76 15.27
C TYR A 111 0.25 -21.64 14.05
N GLY A 112 -0.93 -22.24 13.98
CA GLY A 112 -1.36 -23.08 12.86
C GLY A 112 -1.39 -22.30 11.55
N ALA A 113 -1.88 -21.05 11.58
CA ALA A 113 -1.87 -20.15 10.42
C ALA A 113 -0.45 -19.95 9.85
N ILE A 114 0.52 -19.70 10.74
CA ILE A 114 1.93 -19.48 10.38
C ILE A 114 2.54 -20.77 9.82
N ALA A 115 2.29 -21.91 10.48
CA ALA A 115 2.78 -23.21 10.05
C ALA A 115 2.24 -23.59 8.66
N CYS A 116 0.94 -23.42 8.42
CA CYS A 116 0.31 -23.71 7.13
C CYS A 116 0.87 -22.85 6.00
N VAL A 117 1.05 -21.53 6.22
CA VAL A 117 1.66 -20.66 5.20
C VAL A 117 3.12 -21.03 4.95
N SER A 118 3.87 -21.37 6.01
CA SER A 118 5.26 -21.82 5.88
C SER A 118 5.38 -23.10 5.06
N GLU A 119 4.50 -24.08 5.30
CA GLU A 119 4.45 -25.34 4.54
C GLU A 119 4.03 -25.10 3.09
N LEU A 120 3.02 -24.26 2.86
CA LEU A 120 2.56 -23.88 1.53
C LEU A 120 3.70 -23.26 0.71
N LEU A 121 4.43 -22.30 1.30
CA LEU A 121 5.57 -21.67 0.65
C LEU A 121 6.68 -22.69 0.37
N PHE A 122 7.00 -23.55 1.33
CA PHE A 122 7.99 -24.61 1.15
C PHE A 122 7.64 -25.55 -0.01
N ASN A 123 6.38 -25.99 -0.10
CA ASN A 123 5.94 -26.89 -1.17
C ASN A 123 5.99 -26.21 -2.54
N ARG A 124 5.62 -24.93 -2.63
CA ARG A 124 5.73 -24.15 -3.86
C ARG A 124 7.18 -23.95 -4.30
N THR A 125 8.09 -23.69 -3.36
CA THR A 125 9.50 -23.43 -3.69
C THR A 125 10.30 -24.70 -3.99
N TYR A 126 10.09 -25.78 -3.23
CA TYR A 126 10.94 -26.97 -3.29
C TYR A 126 10.31 -28.18 -3.97
N LEU A 127 8.97 -28.27 -4.00
CA LEU A 127 8.25 -29.38 -4.63
C LEU A 127 7.65 -29.00 -6.00
N ALA A 128 7.96 -27.80 -6.50
CA ALA A 128 7.50 -27.28 -7.79
C ALA A 128 5.97 -27.33 -7.96
N GLN A 129 5.22 -27.15 -6.87
CA GLN A 129 3.76 -27.02 -6.96
C GLN A 129 3.40 -25.71 -7.67
N ASN A 130 2.89 -25.83 -8.89
CA ASN A 130 2.43 -24.70 -9.71
C ASN A 130 0.90 -24.66 -9.70
N ASP A 131 0.32 -24.43 -8.52
CA ASP A 131 -1.11 -24.42 -8.26
C ASP A 131 -1.72 -23.01 -8.46
N HIS A 132 -0.96 -21.96 -8.17
CA HIS A 132 -1.39 -20.57 -8.27
C HIS A 132 -0.29 -19.72 -8.94
N PRO A 133 -0.24 -19.68 -10.29
CA PRO A 133 0.74 -18.88 -10.99
C PRO A 133 0.53 -17.39 -10.72
N LEU A 134 1.64 -16.65 -10.63
CA LEU A 134 1.61 -15.20 -10.46
C LEU A 134 0.91 -14.56 -11.67
N ASN A 135 -0.07 -13.68 -11.42
CA ASN A 135 -0.69 -12.90 -12.49
C ASN A 135 0.26 -11.78 -12.94
N ILE A 136 1.19 -12.11 -13.84
CA ILE A 136 2.23 -11.19 -14.32
C ILE A 136 1.58 -9.95 -14.96
N SER A 137 0.47 -10.11 -15.68
CA SER A 137 -0.17 -8.98 -16.37
C SER A 137 -0.68 -7.92 -15.38
N TYR A 138 -1.16 -8.33 -14.20
CA TYR A 138 -1.54 -7.38 -13.16
C TYR A 138 -0.35 -6.53 -12.72
N PHE A 139 0.80 -7.16 -12.46
CA PHE A 139 1.99 -6.45 -12.00
C PHE A 139 2.58 -5.54 -13.08
N GLU A 140 2.62 -6.00 -14.34
CA GLU A 140 3.11 -5.20 -15.48
C GLU A 140 2.28 -3.93 -15.72
N ASN A 141 1.00 -3.97 -15.40
CA ASN A 141 0.08 -2.85 -15.56
C ASN A 141 -0.01 -1.93 -14.32
N LEU A 142 0.89 -2.08 -13.34
CA LEU A 142 0.91 -1.18 -12.18
C LEU A 142 1.33 0.23 -12.60
N PRO A 143 0.68 1.28 -12.06
CA PRO A 143 1.02 2.68 -12.36
C PRO A 143 2.51 3.03 -12.18
N ALA A 144 3.18 2.45 -11.18
CA ALA A 144 4.62 2.63 -10.96
C ALA A 144 5.46 2.19 -12.17
N ILE A 145 5.11 1.05 -12.75
CA ILE A 145 5.86 0.42 -13.85
C ILE A 145 5.57 1.16 -15.16
N LEU A 146 4.30 1.51 -15.40
CA LEU A 146 3.89 2.26 -16.58
C LEU A 146 4.54 3.64 -16.61
N LEU A 147 4.54 4.34 -15.47
CA LEU A 147 5.18 5.64 -15.34
C LEU A 147 6.69 5.57 -15.59
N ASP A 148 7.39 4.58 -15.03
CA ASP A 148 8.83 4.38 -15.25
C ASP A 148 9.15 4.08 -16.74
N ASN A 149 8.37 3.20 -17.36
CA ASN A 149 8.49 2.86 -18.78
C ASN A 149 8.25 4.05 -19.70
N ASP A 150 7.32 4.94 -19.34
CA ASP A 150 7.01 6.11 -20.16
C ASP A 150 7.92 7.31 -19.90
N PHE A 151 8.51 7.41 -18.69
CA PHE A 151 9.66 8.27 -18.45
C PHE A 151 10.83 7.91 -19.36
N ALA A 152 11.05 6.60 -19.59
CA ALA A 152 12.03 6.15 -20.58
C ALA A 152 11.65 6.56 -22.03
N LYS A 153 10.37 6.84 -22.31
CA LYS A 153 9.85 7.27 -23.64
C LYS A 153 9.66 8.79 -23.81
N LYS A 154 9.96 9.63 -22.81
CA LYS A 154 9.89 11.12 -22.88
C LYS A 154 8.51 11.70 -23.25
N ASN A 155 7.40 11.14 -22.78
CA ASN A 155 6.10 11.82 -22.85
C ASN A 155 5.75 12.47 -21.50
N LYS A 156 5.20 13.69 -21.51
CA LYS A 156 5.00 14.52 -20.30
C LYS A 156 3.57 14.54 -19.74
N ASP A 157 2.61 13.87 -20.39
CA ASP A 157 1.18 13.99 -20.07
C ASP A 157 0.54 12.65 -19.61
N LEU A 158 1.09 12.01 -18.57
CA LEU A 158 0.86 10.58 -18.29
C LEU A 158 0.15 10.25 -16.96
N CYS A 159 -0.82 11.07 -16.56
CA CYS A 159 -1.71 10.72 -15.43
C CYS A 159 -3.18 10.57 -15.84
N LYS A 160 -3.50 10.52 -17.15
CA LYS A 160 -4.88 10.47 -17.68
C LYS A 160 -5.31 9.12 -18.28
N ALA A 161 -4.41 8.14 -18.42
CA ALA A 161 -4.68 6.95 -19.25
C ALA A 161 -5.24 5.71 -18.51
N HIS A 162 -5.32 5.68 -17.18
CA HIS A 162 -5.49 4.40 -16.46
C HIS A 162 -6.73 4.26 -15.58
N VAL A 163 -7.72 5.17 -15.71
CA VAL A 163 -8.90 5.25 -14.83
C VAL A 163 -10.05 4.30 -15.23
N HIS A 164 -9.94 3.46 -16.26
CA HIS A 164 -11.10 2.74 -16.81
C HIS A 164 -11.15 1.20 -16.67
N SER A 165 -10.34 0.55 -15.83
CA SER A 165 -10.35 -0.93 -15.79
C SER A 165 -10.35 -1.57 -14.40
N SER A 166 -11.02 -0.98 -13.40
CA SER A 166 -11.16 -1.62 -12.08
C SER A 166 -12.57 -1.45 -11.50
N ASP A 167 -13.58 -1.80 -12.28
CA ASP A 167 -14.86 -2.29 -11.75
C ASP A 167 -14.88 -3.81 -11.96
N HIS A 168 -14.64 -4.59 -10.90
CA HIS A 168 -15.23 -5.90 -10.57
C HIS A 168 -14.50 -6.57 -9.40
#